data_AF-A0A377K9N9-F1
#
_entry.id   AF-A0A377K9N9-F1
#
_cell.length_a   1.000
_cell.length_b   1.000
_cell.length_c   1.000
_cell.angle_alpha   90.00
_cell.angle_beta   90.00
_cell.angle_gamma   90.00
#
_symmetry.space_group_name_H-M   'P 1'
#
loop_
_entity.id
_entity.type
_entity.pdbx_description
1 polymer ?
#
loop_
_entity_poly.entity_id
_entity_poly.type
_entity_poly.pdbx_seq_one_letter_code
_entity_poly.pdbx_strand_id
1 'polypeptide(L)'
;MNYRQRLDADKALLARIESIRLQAGKAMGLGDVSNMVIPKPVLISPAQKGGAINVRYFMPHSCHRALAITGAIAISSSCALEGTVTRQIVPSVGYGNINIEHPSGALDVHLSNEGQDATTLRRICYSDDKKNIFR
;
A
#
# COMPACT_ATOMS: atom_id res chain seq x y z
N MET A 1 2.05 3.76 -24.49
CA MET A 1 1.18 3.28 -23.39
C MET A 1 1.94 3.42 -22.09
N ASN A 2 1.43 4.18 -21.13
CA ASN A 2 2.11 4.34 -19.85
C ASN A 2 1.92 3.10 -18.97
N TYR A 3 2.72 3.01 -17.90
CA TYR A 3 2.74 1.88 -16.98
C TYR A 3 1.34 1.49 -16.44
N ARG A 4 0.51 2.47 -16.05
CA ARG A 4 -0.83 2.23 -15.50
C ARG A 4 -1.73 1.56 -16.53
N GLN A 5 -1.73 2.11 -17.74
CA GLN A 5 -2.51 1.57 -18.85
C GLN A 5 -2.14 0.11 -19.15
N ARG A 6 -0.86 -0.28 -18.98
CA ARG A 6 -0.44 -1.68 -19.14
C ARG A 6 -1.07 -2.61 -18.09
N LEU A 7 -1.12 -2.19 -16.82
CA LEU A 7 -1.78 -2.99 -15.78
C LEU A 7 -3.29 -3.05 -15.99
N ASP A 8 -3.92 -1.91 -16.29
CA ASP A 8 -5.38 -1.84 -16.48
C ASP A 8 -5.83 -2.63 -17.72
N ALA A 9 -4.94 -2.80 -18.71
CA ALA A 9 -5.21 -3.60 -19.91
C ALA A 9 -4.96 -5.11 -19.71
N ASP A 10 -4.22 -5.51 -18.67
CA ASP A 10 -3.91 -6.91 -18.40
C ASP A 10 -5.07 -7.58 -17.66
N LYS A 11 -6.02 -8.10 -18.45
CA LYS A 11 -7.22 -8.77 -17.92
C LYS A 11 -6.89 -10.02 -17.11
N ALA A 12 -5.81 -10.73 -17.44
CA ALA A 12 -5.42 -11.95 -16.73
C ALA A 12 -4.88 -11.59 -15.34
N LEU A 13 -4.06 -10.55 -15.24
CA LEU A 13 -3.60 -9.99 -13.98
C LEU A 13 -4.79 -9.52 -13.13
N LEU A 14 -5.69 -8.73 -13.70
CA LEU A 14 -6.85 -8.19 -12.96
C LEU A 14 -7.76 -9.31 -12.44
N ALA A 15 -8.02 -10.35 -13.23
CA ALA A 15 -8.80 -11.50 -12.78
C ALA A 15 -8.13 -12.24 -11.62
N ARG A 16 -6.79 -12.39 -11.65
CA ARG A 16 -6.04 -13.02 -10.56
C ARG A 16 -6.05 -12.18 -9.29
N ILE A 17 -5.89 -10.87 -9.42
CA ILE A 17 -6.00 -9.93 -8.28
C ILE A 17 -7.39 -10.01 -7.67
N GLU A 18 -8.45 -10.02 -8.48
CA GLU A 18 -9.82 -10.09 -8.00
C GLU A 18 -10.11 -11.41 -7.27
N SER A 19 -9.65 -12.53 -7.82
CA SER A 19 -9.78 -13.85 -7.15
C SER A 19 -9.16 -13.84 -5.75
N ILE A 20 -7.97 -13.25 -5.61
CA ILE A 20 -7.29 -13.12 -4.31
C ILE A 20 -8.06 -12.15 -3.40
N ARG A 21 -8.57 -11.03 -3.94
CA ARG A 21 -9.33 -10.04 -3.17
C ARG A 21 -10.59 -10.63 -2.54
N LEU A 22 -11.33 -11.43 -3.30
CA LEU A 22 -12.55 -12.09 -2.81
C LEU A 22 -12.23 -13.09 -1.68
N GLN A 23 -11.18 -13.89 -1.87
CA GLN A 23 -10.72 -14.84 -0.85
C GLN A 23 -10.23 -14.13 0.42
N ALA A 24 -9.46 -13.05 0.26
CA ALA A 24 -9.01 -12.22 1.38
C ALA A 24 -10.18 -11.57 2.11
N GLY A 25 -11.17 -11.03 1.40
CA GLY A 25 -12.37 -10.45 2.00
C GLY A 25 -13.09 -11.45 2.92
N LYS A 26 -13.27 -12.69 2.46
CA LYS A 26 -13.84 -13.76 3.27
C LYS A 26 -12.96 -14.12 4.48
N ALA A 27 -11.65 -14.28 4.28
CA ALA A 27 -10.71 -14.62 5.36
C ALA A 27 -10.57 -13.52 6.42
N MET A 28 -10.77 -12.26 6.03
CA MET A 28 -10.78 -11.09 6.92
C MET A 28 -12.14 -10.90 7.65
N GLY A 29 -13.13 -11.76 7.40
CA GLY A 29 -14.45 -11.67 8.02
C GLY A 29 -15.38 -10.59 7.41
N LEU A 30 -15.08 -10.09 6.21
CA LEU A 30 -15.87 -9.06 5.52
C LEU A 30 -17.04 -9.64 4.71
N GLY A 31 -17.13 -10.96 4.58
CA GLY A 31 -18.16 -11.63 3.78
C GLY A 31 -17.90 -11.56 2.28
N ASP A 32 -18.97 -11.46 1.48
CA ASP A 32 -18.87 -11.27 0.04
C ASP A 32 -18.56 -9.81 -0.29
N VAL A 33 -17.35 -9.59 -0.82
CA VAL A 33 -16.84 -8.27 -1.15
C VAL A 33 -16.92 -7.95 -2.65
N SER A 34 -17.64 -8.74 -3.45
CA SER A 34 -17.72 -8.58 -4.92
C SER A 34 -18.20 -7.19 -5.34
N ASN A 35 -19.17 -6.62 -4.60
CA ASN A 35 -19.69 -5.28 -4.84
C ASN A 35 -19.12 -4.22 -3.87
N MET A 36 -18.07 -4.57 -3.13
CA MET A 36 -17.41 -3.67 -2.18
C MET A 36 -16.09 -3.14 -2.73
N VAL A 37 -15.73 -1.94 -2.26
CA VAL A 37 -14.45 -1.32 -2.61
C VAL A 37 -13.29 -1.76 -1.71
N ILE A 38 -13.53 -2.65 -0.74
CA ILE A 38 -12.54 -3.20 0.20
C ILE A 38 -12.55 -4.73 0.14
N PRO A 39 -11.48 -5.42 0.55
CA PRO A 39 -10.15 -4.88 0.84
C PRO A 39 -9.46 -4.35 -0.42
N LYS A 40 -8.42 -3.53 -0.25
CA LYS A 40 -7.70 -2.84 -1.34
C LYS A 40 -6.47 -3.66 -1.74
N PRO A 41 -6.42 -4.25 -2.95
CA PRO A 41 -5.26 -5.01 -3.38
C PRO A 41 -4.05 -4.09 -3.60
N VAL A 42 -2.86 -4.55 -3.19
CA VAL A 42 -1.60 -3.85 -3.40
C VAL A 42 -0.57 -4.83 -3.93
N LEU A 43 0.00 -4.55 -5.10
CA LEU A 43 1.20 -5.26 -5.56
C LEU A 43 2.43 -4.55 -5.00
N ILE A 44 3.41 -5.32 -4.54
CA ILE A 44 4.63 -4.80 -3.92
C ILE A 44 5.88 -5.41 -4.57
N SER A 45 6.98 -4.65 -4.59
CA SER A 45 8.30 -5.06 -5.07
C SER A 45 9.40 -4.31 -4.30
N PRO A 46 10.67 -4.73 -4.43
CA PRO A 46 11.79 -3.89 -4.03
C PRO A 46 11.70 -2.50 -4.67
N ALA A 47 12.15 -1.50 -3.91
CA ALA A 47 12.24 -0.11 -4.36
C ALA A 47 13.21 0.03 -5.55
N GLN A 48 12.97 1.02 -6.41
CA GLN A 48 13.76 1.26 -7.62
C GLN A 48 14.52 2.59 -7.59
N LYS A 49 14.16 3.51 -6.70
CA LYS A 49 14.69 4.88 -6.61
C LYS A 49 15.24 5.19 -5.22
N GLY A 50 15.64 4.16 -4.48
CA GLY A 50 16.23 4.30 -3.14
C GLY A 50 15.22 4.44 -2.01
N GLY A 51 13.91 4.27 -2.28
CA GLY A 51 12.89 4.17 -1.23
C GLY A 51 12.95 2.84 -0.47
N ALA A 52 11.98 2.63 0.41
CA ALA A 52 11.86 1.39 1.18
C ALA A 52 11.15 0.28 0.38
N ILE A 53 10.13 0.64 -0.39
CA ILE A 53 9.28 -0.30 -1.12
C ILE A 53 8.65 0.38 -2.33
N ASN A 54 8.46 -0.35 -3.43
CA ASN A 54 7.68 0.11 -4.57
C ASN A 54 6.32 -0.61 -4.63
N VAL A 55 5.25 0.17 -4.80
CA VAL A 55 3.88 -0.33 -4.69
C VAL A 55 2.97 0.08 -5.84
N ARG A 56 1.92 -0.72 -6.07
CA ARG A 56 0.84 -0.47 -7.02
C ARG A 56 -0.49 -0.74 -6.34
N TYR A 57 -1.21 0.35 -6.07
CA TYR A 57 -2.42 0.33 -5.27
C TYR A 57 -3.65 0.26 -6.17
N PHE A 58 -4.55 -0.70 -5.94
CA PHE A 58 -5.72 -0.90 -6.79
C PHE A 58 -7.01 -0.36 -6.14
N MET A 59 -7.82 0.31 -6.96
CA MET A 59 -9.17 0.78 -6.66
C MET A 59 -10.19 -0.04 -7.44
N PRO A 60 -10.76 -1.08 -6.80
CA PRO A 60 -10.19 -2.43 -6.87
C PRO A 60 -9.95 -2.95 -8.31
N HIS A 61 -10.61 -2.38 -9.32
CA HIS A 61 -10.53 -2.78 -10.72
C HIS A 61 -9.62 -1.89 -11.59
N SER A 62 -8.97 -0.88 -11.00
CA SER A 62 -8.02 0.00 -11.71
C SER A 62 -6.81 0.34 -10.84
N CYS A 63 -5.64 0.49 -11.45
CA CYS A 63 -4.45 0.92 -10.75
C CYS A 63 -4.52 2.42 -10.45
N HIS A 64 -4.39 2.78 -9.18
CA HIS A 64 -4.35 4.15 -8.71
C HIS A 64 -3.09 4.86 -9.27
N ARG A 65 -3.24 6.16 -9.57
CA ARG A 65 -2.17 6.96 -10.18
C ARG A 65 -1.01 7.23 -9.21
N ALA A 66 -1.35 7.49 -7.95
CA ALA A 66 -0.40 7.68 -6.85
C ALA A 66 -0.62 6.59 -5.79
N LEU A 67 -0.78 6.96 -4.53
CA LEU A 67 -1.14 6.07 -3.43
C LEU A 67 -2.13 6.77 -2.50
N ALA A 68 -3.16 6.07 -2.04
CA ALA A 68 -4.05 6.62 -1.02
C ALA A 68 -3.34 6.63 0.34
N ILE A 69 -3.53 7.68 1.14
CA ILE A 69 -2.91 7.81 2.46
C ILE A 69 -3.19 6.61 3.37
N THR A 70 -4.44 6.13 3.42
CA THR A 70 -4.79 4.93 4.19
C THR A 70 -4.05 3.67 3.71
N GLY A 71 -3.81 3.57 2.40
CA GLY A 71 -2.95 2.53 1.83
C GLY A 71 -1.49 2.68 2.26
N ALA A 72 -0.95 3.90 2.26
CA ALA A 72 0.41 4.18 2.70
C ALA A 72 0.63 3.82 4.18
N ILE A 73 -0.34 4.13 5.03
CA ILE A 73 -0.35 3.73 6.45
C ILE A 73 -0.31 2.20 6.58
N ALA A 74 -1.15 1.48 5.86
CA ALA A 74 -1.17 0.01 5.91
C ALA A 74 0.14 -0.61 5.39
N ILE A 75 0.68 -0.08 4.30
CA ILE A 75 1.92 -0.57 3.68
C ILE A 75 3.12 -0.31 4.60
N SER A 76 3.31 0.93 5.08
CA SER A 76 4.38 1.27 6.01
C SER A 76 4.32 0.40 7.27
N SER A 77 3.12 0.23 7.84
CA SER A 77 2.88 -0.68 8.97
C SER A 77 3.37 -2.09 8.69
N SER A 78 3.04 -2.64 7.51
CA SER A 78 3.45 -3.98 7.12
C SER A 78 4.98 -4.13 6.98
N CYS A 79 5.69 -3.06 6.62
CA CYS A 79 7.15 -3.09 6.51
C CYS A 79 7.84 -3.17 7.89
N ALA A 80 7.24 -2.52 8.90
CA ALA A 80 7.76 -2.49 10.26
C ALA A 80 7.42 -3.74 11.07
N LEU A 81 6.26 -4.36 10.83
CA LEU A 81 5.82 -5.55 11.55
C LEU A 81 6.55 -6.81 11.07
N GLU A 82 6.94 -7.66 12.02
CA GLU A 82 7.52 -8.97 11.73
C GLU A 82 6.47 -9.94 11.16
N GLY A 83 6.93 -10.95 10.42
CA GLY A 83 6.07 -12.02 9.89
C GLY A 83 5.18 -11.65 8.71
N THR A 84 5.20 -10.39 8.23
CA THR A 84 4.42 -9.98 7.05
C THR A 84 5.08 -10.45 5.75
N VAL A 85 4.28 -10.57 4.67
CA VAL A 85 4.79 -10.83 3.32
C VAL A 85 5.78 -9.76 2.86
N THR A 86 5.64 -8.53 3.34
CA THR A 86 6.52 -7.41 3.01
C THR A 86 7.95 -7.67 3.48
N ARG A 87 8.14 -8.31 4.64
CA ARG A 87 9.46 -8.71 5.18
C ARG A 87 10.21 -9.72 4.31
N GLN A 88 9.51 -10.41 3.42
CA GLN A 88 10.11 -11.39 2.49
C GLN A 88 10.56 -10.74 1.18
N ILE A 89 10.10 -9.51 0.90
CA ILE A 89 10.28 -8.83 -0.38
C ILE A 89 11.23 -7.65 -0.26
N VAL A 90 11.17 -6.90 0.85
CA VAL A 90 12.02 -5.74 1.10
C VAL A 90 12.83 -5.90 2.39
N PRO A 91 14.01 -5.27 2.49
CA PRO A 91 14.79 -5.26 3.72
C PRO A 91 13.98 -4.70 4.90
N SER A 92 14.38 -5.10 6.09
CA SER A 92 13.80 -4.58 7.33
C SER A 92 13.93 -3.06 7.39
N VAL A 93 12.80 -2.37 7.37
CA VAL A 93 12.72 -0.97 7.79
C VAL A 93 12.14 -0.95 9.19
N GLY A 94 12.91 -0.47 10.16
CA GLY A 94 12.45 -0.29 11.53
C GLY A 94 11.45 0.86 11.64
N TYR A 95 11.34 1.44 12.83
CA TYR A 95 10.66 2.72 13.01
C TYR A 95 11.47 3.88 12.41
N GLY A 96 10.79 4.96 12.07
CA GLY A 96 11.39 6.12 11.38
C GLY A 96 10.68 6.43 10.06
N ASN A 97 11.42 7.07 9.14
CA ASN A 97 10.87 7.45 7.85
C ASN A 97 10.86 6.26 6.87
N ILE A 98 9.67 5.93 6.34
CA ILE A 98 9.46 4.91 5.32
C ILE A 98 9.02 5.61 4.04
N ASN A 99 9.91 5.61 3.04
CA ASN A 99 9.63 6.18 1.73
C ASN A 99 8.97 5.11 0.81
N ILE A 100 7.73 5.34 0.42
CA ILE A 100 6.93 4.40 -0.39
C ILE A 100 6.85 4.91 -1.83
N GLU A 101 7.49 4.21 -2.76
CA GLU A 101 7.47 4.55 -4.18
C GLU A 101 6.16 4.11 -4.85
N HIS A 102 5.58 4.98 -5.66
CA HIS A 102 4.35 4.73 -6.41
C HIS A 102 4.46 5.33 -7.83
N PRO A 103 3.53 5.08 -8.77
CA PRO A 103 3.71 5.47 -10.16
C PRO A 103 3.98 6.98 -10.38
N SER A 104 3.36 7.85 -9.58
CA SER A 104 3.58 9.30 -9.65
C SER A 104 4.76 9.88 -8.84
N GLY A 105 5.55 9.07 -8.13
CA GLY A 105 6.59 9.61 -7.23
C GLY A 105 6.82 8.71 -6.02
N ALA A 106 6.94 9.32 -4.84
CA ALA A 106 7.03 8.63 -3.57
C ALA A 106 6.28 9.39 -2.48
N LEU A 107 5.94 8.70 -1.40
CA LEU A 107 5.31 9.25 -0.22
C LEU A 107 6.11 8.85 1.03
N ASP A 108 6.53 9.83 1.81
CA ASP A 108 7.17 9.62 3.10
C ASP A 108 6.13 9.42 4.21
N VAL A 109 6.30 8.34 4.97
CA VAL A 109 5.48 8.01 6.12
C VAL A 109 6.39 7.79 7.32
N HIS A 110 6.17 8.55 8.40
CA HIS A 110 6.93 8.39 9.63
C HIS A 110 6.19 7.47 10.60
N LEU A 111 6.82 6.36 10.97
CA LEU A 111 6.34 5.43 11.98
C LEU A 111 7.09 5.60 13.29
N SER A 112 6.37 5.64 14.40
CA SER A 112 6.96 5.58 15.74
C SER A 112 6.21 4.59 16.63
N ASN A 113 6.97 3.80 17.39
CA ASN A 113 6.45 3.01 18.49
C ASN A 113 7.08 3.49 19.80
N GLU A 114 6.23 4.03 20.68
CA GLU A 114 6.62 4.50 22.02
C GLU A 114 6.27 3.46 23.11
N GLY A 115 5.85 2.25 22.73
CA GLY A 115 5.49 1.16 23.63
C GLY A 115 6.59 0.11 23.81
N GLN A 116 6.47 -0.71 24.86
CA GLN A 116 7.37 -1.85 25.12
C GLN A 116 7.10 -3.05 24.20
N ASP A 117 5.94 -3.09 23.53
CA ASP A 117 5.55 -4.15 22.60
C ASP A 117 5.81 -3.72 21.15
N ALA A 118 6.70 -4.46 20.47
CA ALA A 118 7.11 -4.23 19.08
C ALA A 118 5.97 -4.43 18.06
N THR A 119 4.88 -5.12 18.44
CA THR A 119 3.75 -5.38 17.54
C THR A 119 2.70 -4.27 17.54
N THR A 120 2.73 -3.37 18.53
CA THR A 120 1.76 -2.27 18.63
C THR A 120 2.29 -0.99 17.97
N LEU A 121 1.81 -0.67 16.76
CA LEU A 121 2.08 0.62 16.12
C LEU A 121 1.26 1.74 16.81
N ARG A 122 1.94 2.65 17.53
CA ARG A 122 1.27 3.71 18.28
C ARG A 122 0.97 4.97 17.46
N ARG A 123 1.85 5.34 16.53
CA ARG A 123 1.67 6.57 15.74
C ARG A 123 2.26 6.45 14.35
N ILE A 124 1.49 6.94 13.39
CA ILE A 124 1.84 7.03 11.97
C ILE A 124 1.51 8.45 11.51
N CYS A 125 2.51 9.16 11.00
CA CYS A 125 2.36 10.54 10.53
C CYS A 125 2.77 10.64 9.06
N TYR A 126 2.11 11.54 8.33
CA TYR A 126 2.50 11.95 6.99
C TYR A 126 2.33 13.46 6.87
N SER A 127 3.07 14.08 5.96
CA SER A 127 2.95 15.50 5.65
C SER A 127 2.41 15.65 4.23
N ASP A 128 1.44 16.56 4.06
CA ASP A 128 0.84 16.89 2.77
C ASP A 128 0.62 18.40 2.69
N ASP A 129 1.16 19.04 1.65
CA ASP A 129 1.06 20.47 1.44
C ASP A 129 -0.22 20.80 0.67
N LYS A 130 -1.19 21.42 1.35
CA LYS A 130 -2.43 21.87 0.72
C LYS A 130 -2.34 23.35 0.36
N LYS A 131 -2.47 23.67 -0.93
CA LYS A 131 -2.68 25.04 -1.40
C LYS A 131 -4.16 25.29 -1.66
N ASN A 132 -4.68 26.40 -1.14
CA ASN A 132 -6.03 26.82 -1.50
C ASN A 132 -6.03 27.39 -2.94
N ILE A 133 -6.90 26.84 -3.78
CA ILE A 133 -6.95 27.13 -5.23
C ILE A 133 -8.04 28.14 -5.61
N PHE A 134 -8.96 28.45 -4.69
CA PHE A 134 -9.99 29.47 -4.88
C PHE A 134 -10.14 30.33 -3.62
N ARG A 135 -10.40 31.63 -3.81
CA ARG A 135 -10.76 32.57 -2.75
C ARG A 135 -12.11 33.17 -3.07
#